data_AF-A0A5N7BRH0-F1
#
_entry.id   AF-A0A5N7BRH0-F1
#
_cell.length_a   1.000
_cell.length_b   1.000
_cell.length_c   1.000
_cell.angle_alpha   90.00
_cell.angle_beta   90.00
_cell.angle_gamma   90.00
#
_symmetry.space_group_name_H-M   'P 1'
#
loop_
_entity.id
_entity.type
_entity.pdbx_description
1 polymer ?
#
loop_
_entity_poly.entity_id
_entity_poly.type
_entity_poly.pdbx_seq_one_letter_code
_entity_poly.pdbx_strand_id
1 'polypeptide(L)' 'MCMKATCSTCRMLSPIYYCFRQDETILTALDKTSWWGCGAHIPSVMDAVPESERCTCAPKVERDGKEYPPKAER' A
#
# COMPACT_ATOMS: atom_id res chain seq x y z
N MET A 1 12.37 -6.42 11.67
CA MET A 1 11.30 -7.36 11.26
C MET A 1 10.29 -6.59 10.42
N CYS A 2 9.77 -7.16 9.32
CA CYS A 2 8.75 -6.49 8.50
C CYS A 2 7.36 -6.91 8.99
N MET A 3 6.40 -6.00 9.00
CA MET A 3 5.04 -6.24 9.47
C MET A 3 4.03 -5.54 8.56
N LYS A 4 2.78 -6.00 8.59
CA LYS A 4 1.66 -5.34 7.92
C LYS A 4 1.38 -3.97 8.54
N ALA A 5 1.08 -2.99 7.70
CA ALA A 5 0.70 -1.64 8.08
C ALA A 5 -0.44 -1.15 7.19
N THR A 6 -1.05 -0.02 7.54
CA THR A 6 -2.00 0.67 6.67
C THR A 6 -1.30 1.83 5.97
N CYS A 7 -1.74 2.14 4.74
CA CYS A 7 -1.15 3.20 3.94
C CYS A 7 -1.47 4.57 4.56
N SER A 8 -0.49 5.19 5.21
CA SER A 8 -0.65 6.50 5.87
C SER A 8 -1.02 7.62 4.89
N THR A 9 -0.64 7.48 3.62
CA THR A 9 -0.95 8.43 2.54
C THR A 9 -2.42 8.46 2.14
N CYS A 10 -3.19 7.39 2.42
CA CYS A 10 -4.64 7.35 2.15
C CYS A 10 -5.48 7.90 3.31
N ARG A 11 -4.88 8.15 4.48
CA ARG A 11 -5.62 8.42 5.73
C ARG A 11 -5.80 9.90 6.06
N MET A 12 -5.13 10.83 5.38
CA MET A 12 -5.21 12.24 5.77
C MET A 12 -5.51 13.21 4.63
N LEU A 13 -6.71 13.79 4.76
CA LEU A 13 -7.18 15.12 4.34
C LEU A 13 -7.98 15.21 3.02
N SER A 14 -9.27 15.54 3.23
CA SER A 14 -10.18 16.27 2.32
C SER A 14 -11.27 15.42 1.62
N PRO A 15 -12.51 15.95 1.41
CA PRO A 15 -13.65 15.22 0.85
C PRO A 15 -13.53 14.85 -0.64
N ILE A 16 -12.33 15.01 -1.21
CA ILE A 16 -12.06 14.76 -2.61
C ILE A 16 -10.92 13.75 -2.69
N TYR A 17 -11.29 12.48 -2.46
CA TYR A 17 -10.43 11.33 -2.65
C TYR A 17 -10.03 11.23 -4.12
N TYR A 18 -8.72 11.36 -4.42
CA TYR A 18 -8.17 10.95 -5.70
C TYR A 18 -6.84 10.22 -5.48
N CYS A 19 -6.81 8.91 -5.74
CA CYS A 19 -5.63 8.27 -6.32
C CYS A 19 -5.93 8.23 -7.83
N PHE A 20 -5.35 9.15 -8.60
CA PHE A 20 -5.72 9.34 -10.01
C PHE A 20 -5.18 8.19 -10.88
N ARG A 21 -6.04 7.22 -11.23
CA ARG A 21 -6.46 6.96 -12.62
C ARG A 21 -7.65 5.99 -12.71
N GLN A 22 -8.71 6.54 -13.32
CA GLN A 22 -9.90 5.97 -13.96
C GLN A 22 -10.03 4.44 -14.06
N ASP A 23 -10.86 3.87 -13.19
CA ASP A 23 -11.91 2.88 -13.52
C ASP A 23 -12.69 2.57 -12.23
N GLU A 24 -14.01 2.43 -12.34
CA GLU A 24 -14.99 2.67 -11.29
C GLU A 24 -15.18 1.51 -10.30
N THR A 25 -14.53 1.58 -9.13
CA THR A 25 -15.05 0.91 -7.92
C THR A 25 -14.89 1.79 -6.67
N ILE A 26 -15.84 2.71 -6.53
CA ILE A 26 -16.06 3.49 -5.32
C ILE A 26 -16.65 2.52 -4.29
N LEU A 27 -15.89 2.12 -3.26
CA LEU A 27 -16.36 1.98 -1.85
C LEU A 27 -15.32 1.49 -0.81
N THR A 28 -14.05 1.14 -1.12
CA THR A 28 -13.10 0.67 -0.07
C THR A 28 -11.65 1.17 -0.21
N ALA A 29 -11.41 2.48 -0.27
CA ALA A 29 -10.06 3.06 -0.34
C ALA A 29 -9.58 3.72 0.96
N LEU A 30 -10.03 3.26 2.13
CA LEU A 30 -9.66 3.86 3.43
C LEU A 30 -8.63 3.04 4.24
N ASP A 31 -8.37 1.78 3.90
CA ASP A 31 -7.47 0.91 4.67
C ASP A 31 -6.62 -0.01 3.78
N LYS A 32 -6.03 0.54 2.71
CA LYS A 32 -5.12 -0.26 1.88
C LYS A 32 -3.91 -0.72 2.69
N THR A 33 -3.61 -2.00 2.60
CA THR A 33 -2.52 -2.65 3.31
C THR A 33 -1.20 -2.30 2.64
N SER A 34 -0.29 -1.80 3.44
CA SER A 34 1.11 -1.53 3.13
C SER A 34 1.98 -2.33 4.11
N TRP A 35 3.30 -2.15 4.03
CA TRP A 35 4.24 -2.81 4.91
C TRP A 35 5.09 -1.77 5.61
N TRP A 36 5.64 -2.13 6.77
CA TRP A 36 6.66 -1.34 7.43
C TRP A 36 7.78 -2.24 7.93
N GLY A 37 9.00 -1.69 8.02
CA GLY A 37 10.18 -2.40 8.48
C GLY A 37 11.42 -2.07 7.66
N CYS A 38 12.40 -2.98 7.68
CA CYS A 38 13.69 -2.85 6.99
C CYS A 38 13.66 -3.25 5.51
N GLY A 39 12.56 -3.81 5.01
CA GLY A 39 12.39 -4.13 3.58
C GLY A 39 12.99 -5.47 3.13
N ALA A 40 13.65 -6.23 4.00
CA ALA A 40 14.23 -7.54 3.67
C ALA A 40 13.22 -8.69 3.65
N HIS A 41 12.03 -8.51 4.26
CA HIS A 41 11.00 -9.55 4.40
C HIS A 41 9.65 -9.07 3.84
N ILE A 42 9.65 -8.18 2.84
CA ILE A 42 8.43 -7.67 2.21
C ILE A 42 7.62 -8.81 1.58
N PRO A 43 8.22 -9.75 0.80
CA PRO A 43 7.46 -10.83 0.18
C PRO A 43 6.70 -11.65 1.22
N SER A 44 7.35 -12.04 2.33
CA SER A 44 6.72 -12.83 3.40
C SER A 44 5.51 -12.14 4.04
N VAL A 45 5.44 -10.82 4.03
CA VAL A 45 4.31 -10.05 4.60
C VAL A 45 3.24 -9.75 3.56
N MET A 46 3.67 -9.40 2.34
CA MET A 46 2.77 -8.95 1.27
C MET A 46 2.14 -10.12 0.48
N ASP A 47 2.74 -11.31 0.49
CA ASP A 47 2.22 -12.49 -0.23
C ASP A 47 0.83 -12.91 0.30
N ALA A 48 0.60 -12.76 1.61
CA ALA A 48 -0.69 -13.03 2.25
C ALA A 48 -1.78 -11.97 1.94
N VAL A 49 -1.40 -10.85 1.31
CA VAL A 49 -2.31 -9.74 1.02
C VAL A 49 -2.64 -9.74 -0.48
N PRO A 50 -3.91 -9.82 -0.89
CA PRO A 50 -4.30 -9.78 -2.29
C PRO A 50 -4.00 -8.40 -2.90
N GLU A 51 -3.64 -8.34 -4.19
CA GLU A 51 -3.28 -7.08 -4.87
C GLU A 51 -4.34 -5.98 -4.76
N SER A 52 -5.62 -6.35 -4.73
CA SER A 52 -6.75 -5.41 -4.55
C SER A 52 -6.68 -4.65 -3.23
N GLU A 53 -6.17 -5.28 -2.17
CA GLU A 53 -6.02 -4.69 -0.84
C GLU A 53 -4.66 -3.98 -0.66
N ARG A 54 -3.71 -4.16 -1.58
CA ARG A 54 -2.40 -3.50 -1.50
C ARG A 54 -2.51 -2.02 -1.84
N CYS A 55 -1.70 -1.21 -1.16
CA CYS A 55 -1.58 0.20 -1.51
C CYS A 55 -0.95 0.35 -2.91
N THR A 56 -1.53 1.21 -3.75
CA THR A 56 -1.01 1.53 -5.09
C THR A 56 -0.38 2.92 -5.15
N CYS A 57 -0.12 3.53 -3.99
CA CYS A 57 0.54 4.83 -3.88
C CYS A 57 1.97 4.78 -4.45
N ALA A 58 2.43 5.91 -4.99
CA ALA A 58 3.81 6.12 -5.37
C ALA A 58 4.58 6.79 -4.21
N PRO A 59 5.91 6.58 -4.07
CA PRO A 59 6.79 5.76 -4.90
C PRO A 59 6.77 4.26 -4.56
N LYS A 60 6.82 3.40 -5.58
CA LYS A 60 6.93 1.95 -5.40
C LYS A 60 8.38 1.54 -5.11
N VAL A 61 8.55 0.45 -4.38
CA VAL A 61 9.87 -0.12 -4.05
C VAL A 61 10.02 -1.46 -4.78
N GLU A 62 11.06 -1.60 -5.58
CA GLU A 62 11.38 -2.88 -6.22
C GLU A 62 12.18 -3.78 -5.27
N ARG A 63 11.68 -4.99 -5.03
CA ARG A 63 12.40 -6.07 -4.33
C ARG A 63 12.14 -7.39 -5.00
N ASP A 64 13.21 -8.16 -5.20
CA ASP A 64 13.14 -9.50 -5.81
C ASP A 64 12.41 -9.50 -7.16
N GLY A 65 12.57 -8.43 -7.95
CA GLY A 65 11.90 -8.26 -9.25
C GLY A 65 10.39 -7.98 -9.16
N LYS A 66 9.85 -7.71 -7.97
CA LYS A 66 8.45 -7.33 -7.74
C LYS A 66 8.37 -5.90 -7.21
N GLU A 67 7.43 -5.12 -7.74
CA GLU A 67 7.12 -3.80 -7.23
C GLU A 67 6.18 -3.91 -6.02
N TYR A 68 6.59 -3.35 -4.89
CA TYR A 68 5.80 -3.28 -3.67
C TYR A 68 5.39 -1.84 -3.35
N PRO A 69 4.27 -1.65 -2.61
CA PRO A 69 3.85 -0.35 -2.14
C PRO A 69 4.94 0.38 -1.35
N PRO A 70 4.83 1.71 -1.20
CA PRO A 70 5.69 2.48 -0.30
C PRO A 70 5.59 1.94 1.12
N LYS A 71 6.68 2.12 1.86
CA LYS A 71 6.72 1.86 3.30
C LYS A 71 5.74 2.80 4.01
N ALA A 72 4.93 2.26 4.91
CA ALA A 72 4.07 3.06 5.78
C ALA A 72 4.90 3.85 6.80
N GLU A 73 4.54 5.10 7.05
CA GLU A 73 4.96 5.82 8.25
C GLU A 73 4.04 5.43 9.42
N ARG A 74 4.64 5.19 10.59
CA ARG A 74 3.94 4.76 11.80
C ARG A 74 3.26 5.93 12.49
#